data_AF-A0A3B4XZ92-F1
#
_entry.id   AF-A0A3B4XZ92-F1
#
_cell.length_a   1.000
_cell.length_b   1.000
_cell.length_c   1.000
_cell.angle_alpha   90.00
_cell.angle_beta   90.00
_cell.angle_gamma   90.00
#
_symmetry.space_group_name_H-M   'P 1'
#
loop_
_entity.id
_entity.type
_entity.pdbx_description
1 polymer ?
#
loop_
_entity_poly.entity_id
_entity_poly.type
_entity_poly.pdbx_seq_one_letter_code
_entity_poly.pdbx_strand_id
1 'polypeptide(L)'
;MSAEAADRVAAVISSRPSTPLQTSWFEFLLDGSLLENHLQKSNPDPLPVQLIIQFLEQASKPSVNEQNQVQPPADNRRNRTLKLLALKVAAHMKWDLEVLEKGLTIPVLNMLLNELLCVSKVPPGVKHVDLDLSTLPPTTAMAVIIYNLVSSGFLRLSIVQQEKEMTENILTVLKEQAADSISVLEGALRLKKDFYVHTLRTLDLLAADAAANGETESSTAGLRISADELHCQVHYDLGGIFFQQACTDQPAFEKARDHFRQTKELGRDERVSERASE
;
A
#
# COMPACT_ATOMS: atom_id res chain seq x y z
N MET A 1 25.93 -42.25 44.10
CA MET A 1 25.15 -42.25 42.84
C MET A 1 23.82 -41.56 43.09
N SER A 2 23.57 -40.33 42.71
CA SER A 2 24.39 -39.12 42.62
C SER A 2 23.35 -38.00 42.42
N ALA A 3 23.46 -36.93 43.19
CA ALA A 3 22.61 -35.73 43.10
C ALA A 3 22.65 -35.04 41.70
N GLU A 4 23.50 -35.54 40.81
CA GLU A 4 23.73 -35.14 39.43
C GLU A 4 22.56 -35.43 38.46
N ALA A 5 21.63 -36.33 38.82
CA ALA A 5 20.48 -36.64 37.97
C ALA A 5 19.30 -35.64 38.14
N ALA A 6 19.16 -35.03 39.32
CA ALA A 6 18.10 -34.05 39.58
C ALA A 6 18.45 -32.66 39.00
N ASP A 7 19.74 -32.32 38.99
CA ASP A 7 20.23 -31.03 38.50
C ASP A 7 20.15 -30.91 36.96
N ARG A 8 20.20 -32.03 36.23
CA ARG A 8 20.01 -32.06 34.77
C ARG A 8 18.57 -31.86 34.32
N VAL A 9 17.57 -32.09 35.19
CA VAL A 9 16.17 -31.79 34.87
C VAL A 9 15.85 -30.34 35.21
N ALA A 10 16.46 -29.77 36.25
CA ALA A 10 16.31 -28.35 36.59
C ALA A 10 17.00 -27.42 35.58
N ALA A 11 18.15 -27.83 35.02
CA ALA A 11 18.88 -27.04 34.01
C ALA A 11 18.16 -26.93 32.66
N VAL A 12 17.30 -27.89 32.29
CA VAL A 12 16.55 -27.86 31.01
C VAL A 12 15.31 -26.94 31.09
N ILE A 13 14.84 -26.61 32.30
CA ILE A 13 13.67 -25.73 32.50
C ILE A 13 14.10 -24.24 32.62
N SER A 14 15.39 -23.96 32.77
CA SER A 14 15.91 -22.62 33.12
C SER A 14 16.67 -21.88 32.00
N SER A 15 16.57 -22.30 30.73
CA SER A 15 17.36 -21.66 29.66
C SER A 15 16.64 -21.51 28.32
N ARG A 16 15.37 -21.09 28.33
CA ARG A 16 14.86 -20.30 27.21
C ARG A 16 14.73 -18.86 27.70
N PRO A 17 15.41 -17.89 27.08
CA PRO A 17 14.96 -16.51 27.19
C PRO A 17 13.47 -16.55 26.83
N SER A 18 12.61 -16.03 27.70
CA SER A 18 11.20 -15.82 27.38
C SER A 18 11.11 -14.68 26.37
N THR A 19 11.68 -14.85 25.17
CA THR A 19 11.32 -14.05 24.02
C THR A 19 9.83 -14.28 23.81
N PRO A 20 9.00 -13.22 23.77
CA PRO A 20 7.60 -13.35 23.42
C PRO A 20 7.49 -14.22 22.18
N LEU A 21 6.63 -15.24 22.20
CA LEU A 21 6.41 -16.07 21.02
C LEU A 21 5.90 -15.14 19.91
N GLN A 22 6.68 -15.07 18.82
CA GLN A 22 6.32 -14.30 17.63
C GLN A 22 4.95 -14.78 17.14
N THR A 23 4.00 -13.85 16.99
CA THR A 23 2.65 -14.19 16.53
C THR A 23 2.72 -14.66 15.09
N SER A 24 2.24 -15.87 14.81
CA SER A 24 2.29 -16.45 13.47
C SER A 24 1.16 -15.93 12.59
N TRP A 25 1.40 -15.82 11.28
CA TRP A 25 0.41 -15.29 10.31
C TRP A 25 -0.97 -15.99 10.36
N PHE A 26 -0.99 -17.30 10.65
CA PHE A 26 -2.24 -18.08 10.67
C PHE A 26 -3.09 -17.77 11.89
N GLU A 27 -2.50 -17.28 12.99
CA GLU A 27 -3.26 -16.93 14.20
C GLU A 27 -4.22 -15.78 13.92
N PHE A 28 -3.84 -14.85 13.03
CA PHE A 28 -4.70 -13.75 12.57
C PHE A 28 -5.90 -14.22 11.74
N LEU A 29 -5.89 -15.46 11.24
CA LEU A 29 -7.07 -16.06 10.60
C LEU A 29 -8.02 -16.71 11.62
N LEU A 30 -7.53 -17.03 12.81
CA LEU A 30 -8.31 -17.69 13.87
C LEU A 30 -9.04 -16.67 14.75
N ASP A 31 -8.45 -15.50 14.95
CA ASP A 31 -9.01 -14.42 15.77
C ASP A 31 -9.02 -13.09 15.00
N GLY A 32 -10.22 -12.60 14.67
CA GLY A 32 -10.41 -11.35 13.93
C GLY A 32 -10.00 -10.08 14.69
N SER A 33 -9.92 -10.15 16.02
CA SER A 33 -9.49 -9.02 16.86
C SER A 33 -7.96 -8.97 17.06
N LEU A 34 -7.27 -10.07 16.76
CA LEU A 34 -5.84 -10.22 17.02
C LEU A 34 -5.01 -9.20 16.25
N LEU A 35 -5.41 -8.88 15.01
CA LEU A 35 -4.67 -7.93 14.17
C LEU A 35 -4.63 -6.54 14.81
N GLU A 36 -5.79 -6.01 15.21
CA GLU A 36 -5.88 -4.68 15.81
C GLU A 36 -5.13 -4.62 17.13
N ASN A 37 -5.33 -5.62 18.00
CA ASN A 37 -4.62 -5.74 19.27
C ASN A 37 -3.10 -5.82 19.08
N HIS A 38 -2.65 -6.50 18.02
CA HIS A 38 -1.24 -6.60 17.69
C HIS A 38 -0.65 -5.27 17.25
N LEU A 39 -1.35 -4.55 16.37
CA LEU A 39 -0.88 -3.28 15.79
C LEU A 39 -0.84 -2.13 16.82
N GLN A 40 -1.60 -2.22 17.91
CA GLN A 40 -1.57 -1.24 19.02
C GLN A 40 -0.36 -1.42 19.96
N LYS A 41 0.41 -2.49 19.85
CA LYS A 41 1.62 -2.70 20.68
C LYS A 41 2.70 -1.69 20.29
N SER A 42 3.48 -1.21 21.26
CA SER A 42 4.56 -0.25 21.01
C SER A 42 5.70 -0.79 20.15
N ASN A 43 5.94 -2.10 20.18
CA ASN A 43 6.91 -2.79 19.33
C ASN A 43 6.36 -4.17 18.93
N PRO A 44 5.46 -4.22 17.93
CA PRO A 44 4.84 -5.46 17.50
C PRO A 44 5.87 -6.36 16.81
N ASP A 45 5.87 -7.65 17.15
CA ASP A 45 6.66 -8.68 16.47
C ASP A 45 5.73 -9.79 15.94
N PRO A 46 5.53 -9.91 14.62
CA PRO A 46 6.22 -9.20 13.53
C PRO A 46 5.79 -7.73 13.34
N LEU A 47 6.67 -6.93 12.72
CA LEU A 47 6.41 -5.54 12.36
C LEU A 47 5.29 -5.41 11.30
N PRO A 48 4.60 -4.27 11.18
CA PRO A 48 3.52 -4.09 10.22
C PRO A 48 3.91 -4.43 8.76
N VAL A 49 5.05 -3.93 8.29
CA VAL A 49 5.58 -4.24 6.94
C VAL A 49 5.82 -5.74 6.76
N GLN A 50 6.33 -6.42 7.79
CA GLN A 50 6.56 -7.87 7.76
C GLN A 50 5.25 -8.65 7.70
N LEU A 51 4.20 -8.18 8.37
CA LEU A 51 2.86 -8.77 8.27
C LEU A 51 2.29 -8.65 6.86
N ILE A 52 2.45 -7.49 6.19
CA ILE A 52 2.02 -7.31 4.80
C ILE A 52 2.72 -8.34 3.90
N ILE A 53 4.03 -8.49 4.02
CA ILE A 53 4.82 -9.48 3.27
C ILE A 53 4.28 -10.89 3.53
N GLN A 54 4.16 -11.28 4.81
CA GLN A 54 3.69 -12.62 5.17
C GLN A 54 2.29 -12.90 4.62
N PHE A 55 1.35 -11.98 4.77
CA PHE A 55 -0.02 -12.19 4.30
C PHE A 55 -0.10 -12.31 2.78
N LEU A 56 0.56 -11.41 2.04
CA LEU A 56 0.52 -11.41 0.58
C LEU A 56 1.28 -12.59 -0.02
N GLU A 57 2.45 -12.95 0.50
CA GLU A 57 3.18 -14.13 0.05
C GLU A 57 2.38 -15.41 0.28
N GLN A 58 1.73 -15.55 1.44
CA GLN A 58 0.90 -16.73 1.72
C GLN A 58 -0.38 -16.75 0.87
N ALA A 59 -0.96 -15.59 0.56
CA ALA A 59 -2.12 -15.49 -0.32
C ALA A 59 -1.77 -15.81 -1.78
N SER A 60 -0.56 -15.46 -2.22
CA SER A 60 -0.09 -15.59 -3.60
C SER A 60 0.77 -16.83 -3.85
N LYS A 61 0.85 -17.76 -2.89
CA LYS A 61 1.56 -19.04 -3.08
C LYS A 61 0.87 -19.87 -4.17
N PRO A 62 1.57 -20.21 -5.27
CA PRO A 62 1.01 -21.09 -6.28
C PRO A 62 0.81 -22.49 -5.69
N SER A 63 -0.28 -23.15 -6.08
CA SER A 63 -0.55 -24.53 -5.72
C SER A 63 -0.05 -25.47 -6.82
N VAL A 64 0.41 -26.65 -6.44
CA VAL A 64 0.70 -27.74 -7.40
C VAL A 64 -0.49 -28.69 -7.43
N ASN A 65 -0.92 -29.09 -8.63
CA ASN A 65 -1.95 -30.13 -8.76
C ASN A 65 -1.35 -31.54 -8.58
N GLU A 66 -2.19 -32.57 -8.61
CA GLU A 66 -1.77 -33.98 -8.50
C GLU A 66 -0.80 -34.42 -9.61
N GLN A 67 -0.67 -33.64 -10.69
CA GLN A 67 0.27 -33.85 -11.79
C GLN A 67 1.53 -32.97 -11.69
N ASN A 68 1.80 -32.36 -10.53
CA ASN A 68 2.91 -31.43 -10.28
C ASN A 68 2.94 -30.19 -11.20
N GLN A 69 1.82 -29.84 -11.82
CA GLN A 69 1.70 -28.61 -12.60
C GLN A 69 1.40 -27.44 -11.67
N VAL A 70 2.13 -26.33 -11.87
CA VAL A 70 1.95 -25.08 -11.13
C VAL A 70 0.65 -24.43 -11.59
N GLN A 71 -0.29 -24.27 -10.67
CA GLN A 71 -1.52 -23.53 -10.88
C GLN A 71 -1.42 -22.12 -10.29
N PRO A 72 -2.11 -21.14 -10.89
CA PRO A 72 -2.20 -19.80 -10.31
C PRO A 72 -2.80 -19.88 -8.89
N PRO A 73 -2.48 -18.91 -8.02
CA PRO A 73 -3.00 -18.89 -6.66
C PRO A 73 -4.53 -18.95 -6.67
N ALA A 74 -5.10 -19.90 -5.93
CA ALA A 74 -6.54 -20.08 -5.87
C ALA A 74 -7.23 -18.86 -5.26
N ASP A 75 -8.30 -18.37 -5.89
CA ASP A 75 -9.14 -17.32 -5.32
C ASP A 75 -10.14 -17.92 -4.31
N ASN A 76 -9.63 -18.27 -3.13
CA ASN A 76 -10.40 -18.88 -2.06
C ASN A 76 -10.56 -17.92 -0.86
N ARG A 77 -11.48 -18.26 0.05
CA ARG A 77 -11.76 -17.46 1.25
C ARG A 77 -10.50 -17.17 2.08
N ARG A 78 -9.59 -18.13 2.23
CA ARG A 78 -8.33 -17.95 2.97
C ARG A 78 -7.50 -16.83 2.34
N ASN A 79 -7.28 -16.90 1.04
CA ASN A 79 -6.46 -15.93 0.31
C ASN A 79 -7.10 -14.54 0.30
N ARG A 80 -8.43 -14.45 0.11
CA ARG A 80 -9.17 -13.19 0.25
C ARG A 80 -9.02 -12.57 1.64
N THR A 81 -9.10 -13.40 2.69
CA THR A 81 -8.93 -12.93 4.07
C THR A 81 -7.51 -12.42 4.32
N LEU A 82 -6.48 -13.13 3.84
CA LEU A 82 -5.09 -12.70 3.97
C LEU A 82 -4.83 -11.37 3.23
N LYS A 83 -5.32 -11.22 2.00
CA LYS A 83 -5.23 -9.97 1.24
C LYS A 83 -5.89 -8.81 1.97
N LEU A 84 -7.08 -9.04 2.54
CA LEU A 84 -7.77 -8.05 3.37
C LEU A 84 -6.97 -7.68 4.62
N LEU A 85 -6.37 -8.65 5.31
CA LEU A 85 -5.51 -8.37 6.48
C LEU A 85 -4.30 -7.51 6.09
N ALA A 86 -3.68 -7.74 4.94
CA ALA A 86 -2.59 -6.89 4.43
C ALA A 86 -3.06 -5.44 4.20
N LEU A 87 -4.23 -5.24 3.59
CA LEU A 87 -4.82 -3.92 3.41
C LEU A 87 -5.13 -3.24 4.75
N LYS A 88 -5.62 -3.98 5.75
CA LYS A 88 -5.85 -3.45 7.10
C LYS A 88 -4.57 -2.99 7.78
N VAL A 89 -3.47 -3.71 7.60
CA VAL A 89 -2.16 -3.28 8.12
C VAL A 89 -1.70 -1.99 7.44
N ALA A 90 -1.82 -1.89 6.11
CA ALA A 90 -1.50 -0.66 5.39
C ALA A 90 -2.39 0.52 5.83
N ALA A 91 -3.67 0.28 6.07
CA ALA A 91 -4.61 1.27 6.59
C ALA A 91 -4.26 1.71 8.03
N HIS A 92 -3.76 0.81 8.88
CA HIS A 92 -3.26 1.16 10.21
C HIS A 92 -2.05 2.08 10.14
N MET A 93 -1.17 1.84 9.17
CA MET A 93 -0.04 2.69 8.84
C MET A 93 -0.43 3.97 8.09
N LYS A 94 -1.74 4.25 7.97
CA LYS A 94 -2.30 5.42 7.29
C LYS A 94 -1.85 5.57 5.84
N TRP A 95 -1.53 4.46 5.18
CA TRP A 95 -1.03 4.46 3.81
C TRP A 95 0.22 5.33 3.61
N ASP A 96 1.12 5.35 4.60
CA ASP A 96 2.42 6.00 4.48
C ASP A 96 3.23 5.35 3.35
N LEU A 97 3.25 6.02 2.19
CA LEU A 97 3.88 5.51 0.98
C LEU A 97 5.40 5.43 1.15
N GLU A 98 6.02 6.32 1.93
CA GLU A 98 7.47 6.30 2.16
C GLU A 98 7.88 5.04 2.94
N VAL A 99 7.13 4.68 3.99
CA VAL A 99 7.38 3.46 4.77
C VAL A 99 7.09 2.21 3.95
N LEU A 100 6.02 2.22 3.14
CA LEU A 100 5.66 1.08 2.30
C LEU A 100 6.68 0.85 1.18
N GLU A 101 7.12 1.89 0.48
CA GLU A 101 8.13 1.81 -0.59
C GLU A 101 9.50 1.36 -0.07
N LYS A 102 9.91 1.82 1.12
CA LYS A 102 11.18 1.40 1.74
C LYS A 102 11.11 0.01 2.37
N GLY A 103 9.93 -0.38 2.85
CA GLY A 103 9.74 -1.61 3.61
C GLY A 103 9.38 -2.82 2.77
N LEU A 104 8.71 -2.64 1.64
CA LEU A 104 8.20 -3.72 0.79
C LEU A 104 9.04 -3.85 -0.49
N THR A 105 9.19 -5.08 -0.96
CA THR A 105 9.76 -5.33 -2.29
C THR A 105 8.76 -4.90 -3.37
N ILE A 106 9.26 -4.55 -4.56
CA ILE A 106 8.43 -4.13 -5.71
C ILE A 106 7.26 -5.11 -5.97
N PRO A 107 7.45 -6.44 -6.01
CA PRO A 107 6.35 -7.37 -6.22
C PRO A 107 5.30 -7.33 -5.11
N VAL A 108 5.71 -7.21 -3.84
CA VAL A 108 4.80 -7.18 -2.70
C VAL A 108 4.00 -5.89 -2.67
N LEU A 109 4.64 -4.75 -2.92
CA LEU A 109 3.97 -3.47 -3.01
C LEU A 109 2.98 -3.44 -4.20
N ASN A 110 3.38 -3.96 -5.36
CA ASN A 110 2.46 -4.10 -6.50
C ASN A 110 1.28 -5.03 -6.17
N MET A 111 1.49 -6.15 -5.46
CA MET A 111 0.38 -7.00 -4.99
C MET A 111 -0.57 -6.21 -4.06
N LEU A 112 -0.04 -5.47 -3.10
CA LEU A 112 -0.85 -4.66 -2.17
C LEU A 112 -1.71 -3.62 -2.91
N LEU A 113 -1.11 -2.92 -3.88
CA LEU A 113 -1.79 -1.89 -4.65
C LEU A 113 -2.87 -2.49 -5.57
N ASN A 114 -2.63 -3.64 -6.19
CA ASN A 114 -3.65 -4.34 -6.99
C ASN A 114 -4.83 -4.78 -6.12
N GLU A 115 -4.58 -5.23 -4.88
CA GLU A 115 -5.65 -5.54 -3.93
C GLU A 115 -6.41 -4.29 -3.48
N LEU A 116 -5.74 -3.14 -3.34
CA LEU A 116 -6.39 -1.86 -3.06
C LEU A 116 -7.34 -1.46 -4.20
N LEU A 117 -6.93 -1.62 -5.47
CA LEU A 117 -7.80 -1.36 -6.63
C LEU A 117 -9.01 -2.32 -6.63
N CYS A 118 -8.77 -3.59 -6.33
CA CYS A 118 -9.80 -4.64 -6.27
C CYS A 118 -10.85 -4.32 -5.21
N VAL A 119 -10.45 -4.05 -3.96
CA VAL A 119 -11.39 -3.76 -2.85
C VAL A 119 -12.13 -2.44 -3.07
N SER A 120 -11.53 -1.52 -3.82
CA SER A 120 -12.13 -0.22 -4.17
C SER A 120 -13.06 -0.29 -5.38
N LYS A 121 -13.32 -1.50 -5.91
CA LYS A 121 -14.21 -1.76 -7.05
C LYS A 121 -13.83 -0.94 -8.30
N VAL A 122 -12.54 -0.73 -8.54
CA VAL A 122 -12.07 -0.10 -9.79
C VAL A 122 -12.51 -0.98 -10.97
N PRO A 123 -13.13 -0.43 -12.03
CA PRO A 123 -13.63 -1.21 -13.15
C PRO A 123 -12.53 -2.09 -13.78
N PRO A 124 -12.71 -3.43 -13.81
CA PRO A 124 -11.69 -4.32 -14.37
C PRO A 124 -11.60 -4.16 -15.88
N GLY A 125 -10.37 -4.20 -16.41
CA GLY A 125 -10.10 -4.16 -17.85
C GLY A 125 -10.16 -2.77 -18.50
N VAL A 126 -10.42 -1.72 -17.72
CA VAL A 126 -10.35 -0.32 -18.17
C VAL A 126 -9.01 0.27 -17.74
N LYS A 127 -8.30 0.98 -18.61
CA LYS A 127 -7.08 1.67 -18.22
C LYS A 127 -7.40 2.83 -17.29
N HIS A 128 -6.51 3.12 -16.34
CA HIS A 128 -6.72 4.22 -15.40
C HIS A 128 -6.84 5.59 -16.09
N VAL A 129 -6.14 5.80 -17.21
CA VAL A 129 -6.20 7.04 -18.00
C VAL A 129 -7.57 7.28 -18.64
N ASP A 130 -8.34 6.22 -18.86
CA ASP A 130 -9.68 6.29 -19.47
C ASP A 130 -10.77 6.51 -18.40
N LEU A 131 -10.42 6.49 -17.11
CA LEU A 131 -11.36 6.70 -16.01
C LEU A 131 -11.57 8.20 -15.72
N ASP A 132 -12.82 8.61 -15.60
CA ASP A 132 -13.15 9.94 -15.08
C ASP A 132 -13.15 9.95 -13.54
N LEU A 133 -11.99 10.28 -12.96
CA LEU A 133 -11.77 10.39 -11.51
C LEU A 133 -12.77 11.32 -10.80
N SER A 134 -13.36 12.30 -11.52
CA SER A 134 -14.31 13.24 -10.92
C SER A 134 -15.64 12.56 -10.58
N THR A 135 -16.03 11.55 -11.36
CA THR A 135 -17.30 10.80 -11.23
C THR A 135 -17.19 9.59 -10.29
N LEU A 136 -15.98 9.10 -10.06
CA LEU A 136 -15.75 7.96 -9.18
C LEU A 136 -16.01 8.31 -7.70
N PRO A 137 -16.42 7.31 -6.89
CA PRO A 137 -16.38 7.37 -5.43
C PRO A 137 -15.05 7.93 -4.93
N PRO A 138 -15.02 8.78 -3.88
CA PRO A 138 -13.78 9.36 -3.38
C PRO A 138 -12.71 8.33 -3.00
N THR A 139 -13.11 7.19 -2.45
CA THR A 139 -12.22 6.08 -2.09
C THR A 139 -11.69 5.33 -3.30
N THR A 140 -12.52 5.11 -4.32
CA THR A 140 -12.11 4.50 -5.59
C THR A 140 -11.17 5.40 -6.38
N ALA A 141 -11.49 6.69 -6.49
CA ALA A 141 -10.60 7.66 -7.13
C ALA A 141 -9.24 7.72 -6.42
N MET A 142 -9.25 7.75 -5.08
CA MET A 142 -8.01 7.77 -4.31
C MET A 142 -7.18 6.50 -4.47
N ALA A 143 -7.80 5.32 -4.55
CA ALA A 143 -7.11 4.06 -4.84
C ALA A 143 -6.39 4.10 -6.20
N VAL A 144 -7.06 4.63 -7.23
CA VAL A 144 -6.44 4.84 -8.55
C VAL A 144 -5.27 5.82 -8.45
N ILE A 145 -5.43 6.93 -7.73
CA ILE A 145 -4.36 7.92 -7.58
C ILE A 145 -3.15 7.35 -6.85
N ILE A 146 -3.34 6.67 -5.70
CA ILE A 146 -2.27 6.02 -4.93
C ILE A 146 -1.52 5.01 -5.80
N TYR A 147 -2.24 4.18 -6.56
CA TYR A 147 -1.61 3.22 -7.48
C TYR A 147 -0.69 3.94 -8.46
N ASN A 148 -1.15 5.02 -9.11
CA ASN A 148 -0.37 5.72 -10.11
C ASN A 148 0.80 6.52 -9.50
N LEU A 149 0.65 7.06 -8.28
CA LEU A 149 1.75 7.69 -7.53
C LEU A 149 2.90 6.70 -7.32
N VAL A 150 2.63 5.54 -6.73
CA VAL A 150 3.65 4.53 -6.44
C VAL A 150 4.19 3.90 -7.72
N SER A 151 3.33 3.61 -8.70
CA SER A 151 3.73 3.10 -10.02
C SER A 151 4.74 4.03 -10.71
N SER A 152 4.50 5.33 -10.63
CA SER A 152 5.42 6.34 -11.15
C SER A 152 6.69 6.50 -10.28
N GLY A 153 6.59 6.29 -8.98
CA GLY A 153 7.72 6.23 -8.04
C GLY A 153 8.69 5.08 -8.34
N PHE A 154 8.18 3.91 -8.75
CA PHE A 154 9.05 2.80 -9.18
C PHE A 154 9.93 3.17 -10.37
N LEU A 155 9.46 4.02 -11.28
CA LEU A 155 10.28 4.51 -12.40
C LEU A 155 11.45 5.38 -11.89
N ARG A 156 11.22 6.13 -10.81
CA ARG A 156 12.27 6.92 -10.15
C ARG A 156 13.33 6.04 -9.49
N LEU A 157 12.92 4.93 -8.88
CA LEU A 157 13.79 4.01 -8.12
C LEU A 157 14.54 3.02 -9.02
N SER A 158 13.89 2.51 -10.07
CA SER A 158 14.44 1.46 -10.95
C SER A 158 15.59 1.90 -11.85
N ILE A 159 15.88 3.20 -11.94
CA ILE A 159 17.08 3.73 -12.60
C ILE A 159 18.27 3.78 -11.61
N VAL A 160 18.01 3.80 -10.30
CA VAL A 160 19.03 3.97 -9.24
C VAL A 160 19.47 2.63 -8.64
N GLN A 161 18.64 1.58 -8.70
CA GLN A 161 18.96 0.27 -8.10
C GLN A 161 18.86 -0.88 -9.12
N GLN A 162 19.97 -1.61 -9.25
CA GLN A 162 20.09 -2.86 -9.99
C GLN A 162 19.43 -3.99 -9.19
N GLU A 163 18.10 -4.05 -9.17
CA GLU A 163 17.37 -5.17 -8.57
C GLU A 163 17.12 -6.30 -9.59
N LYS A 164 17.29 -7.53 -9.11
CA LYS A 164 17.29 -8.82 -9.82
C LYS A 164 16.16 -9.02 -10.84
N GLU A 165 16.48 -9.86 -11.84
CA GLU A 165 15.61 -10.44 -12.91
C GLU A 165 14.14 -10.74 -12.51
N MET A 166 13.83 -11.07 -11.24
CA MET A 166 12.46 -11.39 -10.81
C MET A 166 11.48 -10.19 -10.89
N THR A 167 11.99 -8.97 -11.04
CA THR A 167 11.17 -7.74 -11.12
C THR A 167 11.08 -7.15 -12.52
N GLU A 168 11.86 -7.64 -13.50
CA GLU A 168 11.96 -7.03 -14.83
C GLU A 168 10.63 -6.99 -15.57
N ASN A 169 9.81 -8.05 -15.47
CA ASN A 169 8.49 -8.08 -16.09
C ASN A 169 7.56 -7.00 -15.52
N ILE A 170 7.55 -6.84 -14.19
CA ILE A 170 6.73 -5.81 -13.52
C ILE A 170 7.25 -4.42 -13.92
N LEU A 171 8.56 -4.21 -13.84
CA LEU A 171 9.18 -2.94 -14.22
C LEU A 171 8.95 -2.58 -15.69
N THR A 172 8.92 -3.57 -16.59
CA THR A 172 8.63 -3.36 -18.01
C THR A 172 7.20 -2.88 -18.20
N VAL A 173 6.23 -3.56 -17.58
CA VAL A 173 4.82 -3.14 -17.63
C VAL A 173 4.64 -1.73 -17.03
N LEU A 174 5.28 -1.45 -15.89
CA LEU A 174 5.21 -0.12 -15.25
C LEU A 174 5.83 0.97 -16.13
N LYS A 175 6.92 0.67 -16.85
CA LYS A 175 7.53 1.59 -17.82
C LYS A 175 6.62 1.86 -19.00
N GLU A 176 5.98 0.84 -19.54
CA GLU A 176 5.00 0.99 -20.63
C GLU A 176 3.78 1.83 -20.21
N GLN A 177 3.41 1.77 -18.92
CA GLN A 177 2.30 2.53 -18.33
C GLN A 177 2.69 3.90 -17.78
N ALA A 178 3.95 4.32 -17.92
CA ALA A 178 4.46 5.56 -17.34
C ALA A 178 3.68 6.79 -17.81
N ALA A 179 3.45 6.90 -19.12
CA ALA A 179 2.73 8.03 -19.71
C ALA A 179 1.26 8.08 -19.28
N ASP A 180 0.62 6.91 -19.17
CA ASP A 180 -0.75 6.78 -18.67
C ASP A 180 -0.80 7.24 -17.20
N SER A 181 0.15 6.79 -16.37
CA SER A 181 0.27 7.21 -14.96
C SER A 181 0.43 8.73 -14.82
N ILE A 182 1.34 9.34 -15.59
CA ILE A 182 1.55 10.81 -15.58
C ILE A 182 0.25 11.53 -15.95
N SER A 183 -0.45 11.07 -16.98
CA SER A 183 -1.71 11.67 -17.44
C SER A 183 -2.81 11.59 -16.37
N VAL A 184 -2.89 10.47 -15.66
CA VAL A 184 -3.82 10.29 -14.53
C VAL A 184 -3.49 11.26 -13.39
N LEU A 185 -2.21 11.41 -13.04
CA LEU A 185 -1.75 12.32 -11.99
C LEU A 185 -1.97 13.80 -12.35
N GLU A 186 -1.70 14.20 -13.59
CA GLU A 186 -2.07 15.54 -14.09
C GLU A 186 -3.60 15.74 -14.08
N GLY A 187 -4.38 14.68 -14.32
CA GLY A 187 -5.82 14.66 -14.15
C GLY A 187 -6.25 14.91 -12.70
N ALA A 188 -5.56 14.30 -11.73
CA ALA A 188 -5.85 14.46 -10.31
C ALA A 188 -5.68 15.92 -9.84
N LEU A 189 -4.71 16.66 -10.38
CA LEU A 189 -4.48 18.08 -10.08
C LEU A 189 -5.66 19.01 -10.47
N ARG A 190 -6.60 18.53 -11.30
CA ARG A 190 -7.80 19.29 -11.66
C ARG A 190 -8.95 19.12 -10.66
N LEU A 191 -8.82 18.20 -9.71
CA LEU A 191 -9.88 17.82 -8.79
C LEU A 191 -9.82 18.68 -7.52
N LYS A 192 -10.81 19.55 -7.34
CA LYS A 192 -10.89 20.47 -6.17
C LYS A 192 -11.72 19.92 -5.02
N LYS A 193 -11.76 18.59 -4.87
CA LYS A 193 -12.52 17.89 -3.84
C LYS A 193 -11.56 17.12 -2.94
N ASP A 194 -11.95 16.93 -1.69
CA ASP A 194 -11.20 16.05 -0.79
C ASP A 194 -11.38 14.59 -1.17
N PHE A 195 -10.37 13.81 -0.84
CA PHE A 195 -10.34 12.38 -1.08
C PHE A 195 -10.30 11.62 0.24
N TYR A 196 -10.62 10.34 0.17
CA TYR A 196 -10.68 9.49 1.34
C TYR A 196 -9.94 8.19 1.04
N VAL A 197 -9.01 7.79 1.89
CA VAL A 197 -8.34 6.50 1.78
C VAL A 197 -9.00 5.50 2.72
N HIS A 198 -9.00 4.22 2.37
CA HIS A 198 -9.60 3.19 3.22
C HIS A 198 -8.96 3.11 4.60
N THR A 199 -9.80 3.04 5.63
CA THR A 199 -9.41 2.76 7.02
C THR A 199 -9.71 1.30 7.36
N LEU A 200 -9.29 0.81 8.53
CA LEU A 200 -9.68 -0.52 9.00
C LEU A 200 -11.22 -0.67 8.99
N ARG A 201 -11.92 0.36 9.46
CA ARG A 201 -13.38 0.39 9.50
C ARG A 201 -14.00 0.28 8.10
N THR A 202 -13.52 1.04 7.11
CA THR A 202 -14.11 0.96 5.75
C THR A 202 -13.81 -0.39 5.10
N LEU A 203 -12.64 -0.98 5.36
CA LEU A 203 -12.30 -2.32 4.89
C LEU A 203 -13.19 -3.40 5.53
N ASP A 204 -13.52 -3.28 6.81
CA ASP A 204 -14.45 -4.19 7.48
C ASP A 204 -15.86 -4.12 6.91
N LEU A 205 -16.34 -2.92 6.61
CA LEU A 205 -17.65 -2.73 5.98
C LEU A 205 -17.71 -3.36 4.58
N LEU A 206 -16.63 -3.25 3.80
CA LEU A 206 -16.52 -3.89 2.49
C LEU A 206 -16.47 -5.41 2.59
N ALA A 207 -15.79 -5.94 3.62
CA ALA A 207 -15.66 -7.38 3.84
C ALA A 207 -16.96 -8.03 4.34
N ALA A 208 -17.79 -7.29 5.07
CA ALA A 208 -19.06 -7.79 5.61
C ALA A 208 -20.18 -7.92 4.55
N ASP A 209 -19.91 -7.58 3.29
CA ASP A 209 -20.90 -7.48 2.20
C ASP A 209 -22.12 -6.62 2.56
N ALA A 210 -21.97 -5.76 3.59
CA ALA A 210 -22.96 -4.80 4.07
C ALA A 210 -23.10 -3.59 3.14
N ALA A 211 -22.79 -3.78 1.86
CA ALA A 211 -23.02 -2.84 0.77
C ALA A 211 -24.51 -2.68 0.41
N ALA A 212 -25.43 -3.17 1.26
CA ALA A 212 -26.87 -3.06 1.06
C ALA A 212 -27.40 -1.61 1.18
N ASN A 213 -26.64 -0.67 1.75
CA ASN A 213 -27.16 0.66 2.09
C ASN A 213 -26.50 1.83 1.36
N GLY A 214 -25.58 1.60 0.41
CA GLY A 214 -24.91 2.70 -0.34
C GLY A 214 -24.00 3.61 0.49
N GLU A 215 -23.87 3.35 1.79
CA GLU A 215 -23.08 4.15 2.73
C GLU A 215 -21.56 4.05 2.52
N THR A 216 -21.06 3.07 1.77
CA THR A 216 -19.62 2.87 1.51
C THR A 216 -19.12 3.52 0.23
N GLU A 217 -20.00 3.75 -0.76
CA GLU A 217 -19.62 4.29 -2.08
C GLU A 217 -19.63 5.83 -2.13
N SER A 218 -20.30 6.48 -1.18
CA SER A 218 -20.26 7.94 -0.97
C SER A 218 -19.62 8.32 0.39
N SER A 219 -19.07 7.33 1.10
CA SER A 219 -18.62 7.51 2.47
C SER A 219 -17.40 8.42 2.57
N THR A 220 -17.55 9.49 3.35
CA THR A 220 -16.44 10.23 3.95
C THR A 220 -15.84 9.51 5.17
N ALA A 221 -16.17 8.23 5.38
CA ALA A 221 -15.72 7.43 6.53
C ALA A 221 -14.26 6.95 6.43
N GLY A 222 -13.61 7.19 5.29
CA GLY A 222 -12.18 6.96 5.14
C GLY A 222 -11.32 8.02 5.83
N LEU A 223 -10.00 7.85 5.72
CA LEU A 223 -9.04 8.86 6.14
C LEU A 223 -9.09 10.01 5.12
N ARG A 224 -9.55 11.19 5.56
CA ARG A 224 -9.62 12.38 4.71
C ARG A 224 -8.21 12.86 4.35
N ILE A 225 -7.99 13.08 3.06
CA ILE A 225 -6.83 13.75 2.48
C ILE A 225 -7.36 14.99 1.78
N SER A 226 -6.82 16.16 2.13
CA SER A 226 -7.29 17.41 1.54
C SER A 226 -6.87 17.51 0.08
N ALA A 227 -7.60 18.30 -0.72
CA ALA A 227 -7.19 18.57 -2.10
C ALA A 227 -5.78 19.17 -2.18
N ASP A 228 -5.42 20.06 -1.24
CA ASP A 228 -4.10 20.72 -1.22
C ASP A 228 -2.98 19.74 -0.85
N GLU A 229 -3.20 18.88 0.14
CA GLU A 229 -2.27 17.82 0.54
C GLU A 229 -2.01 16.87 -0.64
N LEU A 230 -3.10 16.44 -1.30
CA LEU A 230 -3.00 15.58 -2.48
C LEU A 230 -2.23 16.28 -3.61
N HIS A 231 -2.59 17.52 -3.93
CA HIS A 231 -1.92 18.28 -4.98
C HIS A 231 -0.44 18.49 -4.67
N CYS A 232 -0.10 18.76 -3.41
CA CYS A 232 1.28 18.92 -2.96
C CYS A 232 2.10 17.66 -3.27
N GLN A 233 1.59 16.49 -2.90
CA GLN A 233 2.22 15.19 -3.16
C GLN A 233 2.32 14.91 -4.66
N VAL A 234 1.23 15.09 -5.42
CA VAL A 234 1.21 14.87 -6.87
C VAL A 234 2.19 15.79 -7.60
N HIS A 235 2.27 17.07 -7.21
CA HIS A 235 3.26 17.99 -7.75
C HIS A 235 4.69 17.55 -7.40
N TYR A 236 4.94 17.08 -6.18
CA TYR A 236 6.27 16.60 -5.79
C TYR A 236 6.73 15.43 -6.66
N ASP A 237 5.83 14.46 -6.89
CA ASP A 237 6.15 13.26 -7.67
C ASP A 237 6.29 13.54 -9.16
N LEU A 238 5.37 14.31 -9.76
CA LEU A 238 5.50 14.77 -11.14
C LEU A 238 6.77 15.60 -11.35
N GLY A 239 7.11 16.46 -10.39
CA GLY A 239 8.37 17.21 -10.39
C GLY A 239 9.58 16.27 -10.43
N GLY A 240 9.58 15.21 -9.60
CA GLY A 240 10.61 14.18 -9.60
C GLY A 240 10.74 13.44 -10.93
N ILE A 241 9.62 13.06 -11.54
CA ILE A 241 9.58 12.35 -12.83
C ILE A 241 10.13 13.24 -13.95
N PHE A 242 9.62 14.46 -14.09
CA PHE A 242 10.08 15.39 -15.13
C PHE A 242 11.54 15.81 -14.91
N PHE A 243 11.99 15.93 -13.66
CA PHE A 243 13.38 16.23 -13.35
C PHE A 243 14.32 15.11 -13.82
N GLN A 244 13.91 13.85 -13.69
CA GLN A 244 14.69 12.73 -14.21
C GLN A 244 14.69 12.69 -15.75
N GLN A 245 13.59 13.08 -16.39
CA GLN A 245 13.50 13.20 -17.85
C GLN A 245 14.29 14.40 -18.41
N ALA A 246 14.53 15.42 -17.59
CA ALA A 246 15.24 16.66 -17.96
C ALA A 246 16.67 16.43 -18.45
N CYS A 247 17.29 15.28 -18.15
CA CYS A 247 18.57 14.88 -18.73
C CYS A 247 18.51 14.73 -20.27
N THR A 248 17.30 14.62 -20.84
CA THR A 248 17.07 14.36 -22.27
C THR A 248 16.22 15.42 -22.98
N ASP A 249 15.54 16.31 -22.25
CA ASP A 249 14.58 17.26 -22.82
C ASP A 249 14.48 18.58 -22.03
N GLN A 250 14.66 19.72 -22.70
CA GLN A 250 14.64 21.04 -22.07
C GLN A 250 13.24 21.44 -21.54
N PRO A 251 12.13 21.23 -22.28
CA PRO A 251 10.77 21.33 -21.77
C PRO A 251 10.50 20.55 -20.47
N ALA A 252 11.09 19.36 -20.30
CA ALA A 252 10.91 18.57 -19.08
C ALA A 252 11.52 19.28 -17.85
N PHE A 253 12.64 19.98 -18.00
CA PHE A 253 13.20 20.78 -16.91
C PHE A 253 12.27 21.91 -16.44
N GLU A 254 11.63 22.60 -17.39
CA GLU A 254 10.68 23.67 -17.07
C GLU A 254 9.45 23.13 -16.34
N LYS A 255 8.89 22.02 -16.81
CA LYS A 255 7.80 21.32 -16.12
C LYS A 255 8.20 20.93 -14.69
N ALA A 256 9.36 20.29 -14.53
CA ALA A 256 9.85 19.87 -13.22
C ALA A 256 9.96 21.05 -12.24
N ARG A 257 10.55 22.16 -12.70
CA ARG A 257 10.68 23.39 -11.92
C ARG A 257 9.31 23.93 -11.50
N ASP A 258 8.35 23.96 -12.41
CA ASP A 258 7.02 24.50 -12.14
C ASP A 258 6.25 23.62 -11.15
N HIS A 259 6.35 22.29 -11.26
CA HIS A 259 5.81 21.35 -10.27
C HIS A 259 6.44 21.55 -8.88
N PHE A 260 7.77 21.62 -8.76
CA PHE A 260 8.42 21.88 -7.47
C PHE A 260 8.07 23.26 -6.88
N ARG A 261 7.82 24.26 -7.72
CA ARG A 261 7.32 25.57 -7.26
C ARG A 261 5.95 25.42 -6.61
N GLN A 262 5.02 24.73 -7.27
CA GLN A 262 3.67 24.49 -6.75
C GLN A 262 3.70 23.72 -5.42
N THR A 263 4.51 22.65 -5.30
CA THR A 263 4.71 21.94 -4.03
C THR A 263 5.13 22.88 -2.89
N LYS A 264 6.05 23.82 -3.17
CA LYS A 264 6.53 24.78 -2.17
C LYS A 264 5.48 25.82 -1.77
N GLU A 265 4.62 26.22 -2.70
CA GLU A 265 3.52 27.16 -2.46
C GLU A 265 2.46 26.51 -1.57
N LEU A 266 1.97 25.32 -1.94
CA LEU A 266 0.97 24.57 -1.18
C LEU A 266 1.48 24.20 0.24
N GLY A 267 2.71 23.69 0.35
CA GLY A 267 3.31 23.32 1.65
C GLY A 267 3.70 24.52 2.54
N ARG A 268 3.58 25.77 2.04
CA ARG A 268 3.65 26.97 2.88
C ARG A 268 2.29 27.33 3.45
N ASP A 269 1.24 27.19 2.66
CA ASP A 269 -0.13 27.50 3.08
C ASP A 269 -0.62 26.52 4.15
N GLU A 270 -0.30 25.23 4.06
CA GLU A 270 -0.60 24.25 5.12
C GLU A 270 0.04 24.62 6.48
N ARG A 271 1.34 24.98 6.47
CA ARG A 271 2.07 25.37 7.69
C ARG A 271 1.66 26.71 8.28
N VAL A 272 0.98 27.55 7.50
CA VAL A 272 0.35 28.79 7.97
C VAL A 272 -1.04 28.50 8.52
N SER A 273 -1.80 27.61 7.90
CA SER A 273 -3.11 27.16 8.37
C SER A 273 -3.02 26.41 9.70
N GLU A 274 -2.08 25.47 9.86
CA GLU A 274 -1.88 24.74 11.13
C GLU A 274 -1.56 25.67 12.30
N ARG A 275 -0.72 26.70 12.06
CA ARG A 275 -0.36 27.71 13.05
C ARG A 275 -1.48 28.72 13.35
N ALA A 276 -2.51 28.80 12.52
CA ALA A 276 -3.68 29.64 12.77
C ALA A 276 -4.79 28.88 13.54
N SER A 277 -4.67 27.55 13.64
CA SER A 277 -5.61 26.66 14.33
C SER A 277 -5.15 26.19 15.72
N GLU A 278 -3.96 26.60 16.18
CA GLU A 278 -3.46 26.48 17.57
C GLU A 278 -3.68 27.77 18.36
#